data_AF-A0A7K4LN43-F1
#
_entry.id   AF-A0A7K4LN43-F1
#
_cell.length_a   1.000
_cell.length_b   1.000
_cell.length_c   1.000
_cell.angle_alpha   90.00
_cell.angle_beta   90.00
_cell.angle_gamma   90.00
#
_symmetry.space_group_name_H-M   'P 1'
#
loop_
_entity.id
_entity.type
_entity.pdbx_description
1 polymer ?
#
loop_
_entity_poly.entity_id
_entity_poly.type
_entity_poly.pdbx_seq_one_letter_code
_entity_poly.pdbx_strand_id
1 'polypeptide(L)'
;KAAGAAGGSTMSKDEAAKKPAEEAAPEQRWKLQVFYLCFYGFMTQIRPGESFITPYLLGPDKNFTKVEVTNVITPVMTYSYTAVLVPIFLLTDYLRYKPVLLLQSLSHISIWLLLVLGTSVLAMQFMEFFYGVTMAARIAYSSYIFSLVTPARYQRMASYSRSSVLMGVFTSSVLGQLCVTLGDVPFLTLNYISLGFMSFGLILTLFLERPKRSLFFNRADTTCNGAAPTELDKMTKEGGEGRWHWHDAVLCRMLREVGSVAKQPQLRLWSLWWIFNSAGYYLILYYVQILWDEISPARDNRRVYNGGVDAASTLLGAVASFAAGYLKIRWTLWSELVIGAVTAFQAGLLILMNTTSNIWLCYAAYVLFRGSYQFLVPIAIFRIATSLSKELCALVFGVNTFFATVLKTIITIIVADERGLGLSVHPQFYVYFGYFALLAVAYLLAAIAVLIQYSRQKQPTELAFAKELPQPPADMPEKERSPEANTSQA
;
A
#
# COMPACT_ATOMS: atom_id res chain seq x y z
N LYS A 1 -59.65 54.23 13.63
CA LYS A 1 -59.38 54.99 12.40
C LYS A 1 -57.87 54.93 12.15
N ALA A 2 -57.46 54.35 11.00
CA ALA A 2 -56.17 54.44 10.28
C ALA A 2 -54.83 54.34 11.08
N ALA A 3 -53.97 53.33 10.91
CA ALA A 3 -53.12 52.95 9.75
C ALA A 3 -51.86 53.82 9.55
N GLY A 4 -50.68 53.18 9.54
CA GLY A 4 -49.59 53.50 8.59
C GLY A 4 -48.20 53.94 9.10
N ALA A 5 -47.23 53.02 8.98
CA ALA A 5 -45.87 53.19 8.40
C ALA A 5 -44.68 53.86 9.13
N ALA A 6 -43.67 53.01 9.41
CA ALA A 6 -42.25 53.03 8.97
C ALA A 6 -41.21 54.08 9.47
N GLY A 7 -40.02 53.52 9.81
CA GLY A 7 -38.71 54.17 9.94
C GLY A 7 -38.25 54.32 11.40
N GLY A 8 -37.08 53.87 11.89
CA GLY A 8 -35.87 53.31 11.30
C GLY A 8 -34.70 53.65 12.23
N SER A 9 -33.80 52.69 12.49
CA SER A 9 -32.48 52.82 13.18
C SER A 9 -32.51 53.23 14.67
N THR A 10 -31.77 52.60 15.59
CA THR A 10 -30.35 52.27 15.51
C THR A 10 -30.02 50.95 16.21
N MET A 11 -29.43 50.02 15.47
CA MET A 11 -28.64 48.90 16.00
C MET A 11 -27.54 49.45 16.93
N SER A 12 -27.56 49.00 18.19
CA SER A 12 -26.35 49.02 19.02
C SER A 12 -25.33 48.08 18.39
N LYS A 13 -24.16 48.63 18.08
CA LYS A 13 -23.09 48.02 17.28
C LYS A 13 -22.13 47.18 18.12
N ASP A 14 -22.56 46.70 19.29
CA ASP A 14 -21.68 46.08 20.29
C ASP A 14 -21.98 44.61 20.62
N GLU A 15 -23.04 44.01 20.09
CA GLU A 15 -23.37 42.58 20.37
C GLU A 15 -22.90 41.58 19.30
N ALA A 16 -22.33 42.04 18.17
CA ALA A 16 -21.87 41.16 17.10
C ALA A 16 -20.36 40.81 17.15
N ALA A 17 -19.59 41.39 18.08
CA ALA A 17 -18.12 41.32 18.05
C ALA A 17 -17.49 40.39 19.11
N LYS A 18 -18.25 39.45 19.70
CA LYS A 18 -17.74 38.54 20.74
C LYS A 18 -17.95 37.05 20.46
N LYS A 19 -17.87 36.66 19.19
CA LYS A 19 -17.52 35.29 18.76
C LYS A 19 -16.56 35.38 17.58
N PRO A 20 -15.23 35.39 17.83
CA PRO A 20 -14.38 34.47 17.06
C PRO A 20 -13.08 34.00 17.77
N ALA A 21 -12.95 34.07 19.09
CA ALA A 21 -11.71 33.63 19.76
C ALA A 21 -11.71 32.13 20.15
N GLU A 22 -12.86 31.60 20.58
CA GLU A 22 -12.94 30.27 21.18
C GLU A 22 -13.12 29.13 20.16
N GLU A 23 -13.67 29.41 18.97
CA GLU A 23 -13.73 28.44 17.84
C GLU A 23 -12.46 28.45 16.97
N ALA A 24 -11.70 29.55 16.94
CA ALA A 24 -10.46 29.64 16.17
C ALA A 24 -9.29 28.87 16.81
N ALA A 25 -9.20 28.86 18.15
CA ALA A 25 -8.18 28.16 18.92
C ALA A 25 -8.15 26.62 18.69
N PRO A 26 -9.28 25.88 18.70
CA PRO A 26 -9.28 24.44 18.42
C PRO A 26 -8.95 24.12 16.96
N GLU A 27 -9.34 24.97 16.00
CA GLU A 27 -8.96 24.79 14.59
C GLU A 27 -7.46 25.01 14.36
N GLN A 28 -6.86 26.01 15.00
CA GLN A 28 -5.44 26.34 14.87
C GLN A 28 -4.56 25.27 15.52
N ARG A 29 -4.96 24.76 16.69
CA ARG A 29 -4.28 23.64 17.37
C ARG A 29 -4.30 22.37 16.52
N TRP A 30 -5.42 22.05 15.90
CA TRP A 30 -5.55 20.94 14.95
C TRP A 30 -4.60 21.11 13.76
N LYS A 31 -4.58 22.28 13.11
CA LYS A 31 -3.69 22.53 11.96
C LYS A 31 -2.22 22.35 12.33
N LEU A 32 -1.83 22.81 13.52
CA LEU A 32 -0.48 22.62 14.05
C LEU A 32 -0.16 21.14 14.29
N GLN A 33 -1.10 20.38 14.86
CA GLN A 33 -0.95 18.93 15.06
C GLN A 33 -0.79 18.19 13.72
N VAL A 34 -1.62 18.50 12.72
CA VAL A 34 -1.50 17.92 11.37
C VAL A 34 -0.15 18.23 10.75
N PHE A 35 0.26 19.50 10.81
CA PHE A 35 1.55 19.93 10.31
C PHE A 35 2.68 19.15 10.98
N TYR A 36 2.65 19.03 12.30
CA TYR A 36 3.64 18.27 13.07
C TYR A 36 3.69 16.79 12.65
N LEU A 37 2.53 16.14 12.51
CA LEU A 37 2.44 14.72 12.10
C LEU A 37 2.94 14.49 10.68
N CYS A 38 2.64 15.40 9.76
CA CYS A 38 3.15 15.37 8.40
C CYS A 38 4.67 15.61 8.39
N PHE A 39 5.16 16.62 9.11
CA PHE A 39 6.58 16.92 9.24
C PHE A 39 7.36 15.75 9.84
N TYR A 40 6.84 15.13 10.91
CA TYR A 40 7.38 13.89 11.48
C TYR A 40 7.41 12.76 10.45
N GLY A 41 6.31 12.52 9.74
CA GLY A 41 6.22 11.49 8.70
C GLY A 41 7.15 11.74 7.52
N PHE A 42 7.48 13.00 7.22
CA PHE A 42 8.47 13.38 6.22
C PHE A 42 9.89 13.12 6.73
N MET A 43 10.23 13.66 7.92
CA MET A 43 11.57 13.57 8.50
C MET A 43 12.00 12.13 8.80
N THR A 44 11.10 11.29 9.28
CA THR A 44 11.39 9.87 9.56
C THR A 44 11.64 9.01 8.31
N GLN A 45 11.37 9.55 7.12
CA GLN A 45 11.62 8.87 5.85
C GLN A 45 12.90 9.34 5.17
N ILE A 46 13.50 10.46 5.61
CA ILE A 46 14.75 10.98 5.04
C ILE A 46 15.92 10.12 5.52
N ARG A 47 16.33 9.18 4.67
CA ARG A 47 17.40 8.20 4.88
C ARG A 47 18.27 8.11 3.61
N PRO A 48 19.09 9.14 3.30
CA PRO A 48 19.81 9.24 2.03
C PRO A 48 20.68 8.03 1.68
N GLY A 49 21.19 7.32 2.69
CA GLY A 49 22.00 6.12 2.54
C GLY A 49 21.23 4.86 2.15
N GLU A 50 19.90 4.81 2.29
CA GLU A 50 19.09 3.60 2.05
C GLU A 50 19.23 3.05 0.62
N SER A 51 19.36 3.93 -0.38
CA SER A 51 19.56 3.55 -1.78
C SER A 51 20.97 3.01 -2.09
N PHE A 52 21.91 3.14 -1.14
CA PHE A 52 23.32 2.78 -1.32
C PHE A 52 23.81 1.74 -0.30
N ILE A 53 22.90 1.09 0.44
CA ILE A 53 23.28 0.08 1.43
C ILE A 53 24.03 -1.08 0.78
N THR A 54 23.49 -1.67 -0.29
CA THR A 54 24.16 -2.80 -0.96
C THR A 54 25.53 -2.43 -1.53
N PRO A 55 25.69 -1.33 -2.30
CA PRO A 55 27.00 -0.84 -2.70
C PRO A 55 27.98 -0.60 -1.53
N TYR A 56 27.48 -0.13 -0.39
CA TYR A 56 28.29 0.09 0.80
C TYR A 56 28.75 -1.22 1.47
N LEU A 57 27.88 -2.24 1.53
CA LEU A 57 28.22 -3.56 2.08
C LEU A 57 29.26 -4.30 1.22
N LEU A 58 29.14 -4.17 -0.11
CA LEU A 58 30.05 -4.80 -1.08
C LEU A 58 31.29 -3.95 -1.39
N GLY A 59 31.29 -2.68 -0.97
CA GLY A 59 32.38 -1.74 -1.16
C GLY A 59 33.58 -1.99 -0.23
N PRO A 60 34.68 -1.25 -0.41
CA PRO A 60 35.92 -1.46 0.33
C PRO A 60 35.79 -1.21 1.84
N ASP A 61 34.81 -0.41 2.26
CA ASP A 61 34.59 -0.07 3.67
C ASP A 61 34.13 -1.27 4.51
N LYS A 62 33.32 -2.16 3.93
CA LYS A 62 32.77 -3.34 4.62
C LYS A 62 33.31 -4.65 4.08
N ASN A 63 33.58 -4.70 2.78
CA ASN A 63 34.24 -5.80 2.10
C ASN A 63 33.56 -7.17 2.32
N PHE A 64 32.22 -7.20 2.39
CA PHE A 64 31.47 -8.45 2.41
C PHE A 64 31.41 -9.06 1.02
N THR A 65 31.36 -10.39 0.97
CA THR A 65 31.18 -11.10 -0.30
C THR A 65 29.72 -10.99 -0.76
N LYS A 66 29.52 -11.06 -2.09
CA LYS A 66 28.17 -11.07 -2.68
C LYS A 66 27.31 -12.21 -2.14
N VAL A 67 27.92 -13.37 -1.92
CA VAL A 67 27.24 -14.57 -1.38
C VAL A 67 26.79 -14.32 0.06
N GLU A 68 27.63 -13.72 0.92
CA GLU A 68 27.22 -13.38 2.30
C GLU A 68 26.07 -12.37 2.30
N VAL A 69 26.16 -11.31 1.50
CA VAL A 69 25.09 -10.29 1.43
C VAL A 69 23.79 -10.91 0.93
N THR A 70 23.85 -11.74 -0.12
CA THR A 70 22.68 -12.31 -0.78
C THR A 70 22.04 -13.44 0.01
N ASN A 71 22.83 -14.40 0.49
CA ASN A 71 22.32 -15.68 0.99
C ASN A 71 22.31 -15.77 2.52
N VAL A 72 23.02 -14.88 3.22
CA VAL A 72 23.20 -14.94 4.68
C VAL A 72 22.64 -13.72 5.41
N ILE A 73 22.85 -12.52 4.84
CA ILE A 73 22.44 -11.24 5.46
C ILE A 73 21.00 -10.88 5.06
N THR A 74 20.76 -10.64 3.76
CA THR A 74 19.47 -10.15 3.23
C THR A 74 18.24 -11.00 3.64
N PRO A 75 18.32 -12.35 3.69
CA PRO A 75 17.17 -13.18 4.09
C PRO A 75 16.63 -12.88 5.49
N VAL A 76 17.49 -12.44 6.42
CA VAL A 76 17.13 -12.17 7.83
C VAL A 76 16.05 -11.09 7.94
N MET A 77 16.04 -10.11 7.03
CA MET A 77 14.98 -9.09 7.00
C MET A 77 13.60 -9.73 6.84
N THR A 78 13.49 -10.70 5.93
CA THR A 78 12.21 -11.35 5.63
C THR A 78 11.76 -12.25 6.80
N TYR A 79 12.69 -12.90 7.49
CA TYR A 79 12.38 -13.76 8.64
C TYR A 79 11.92 -12.96 9.83
N SER A 80 12.71 -11.95 10.19
CA SER A 80 12.41 -11.04 11.28
C SER A 80 11.08 -10.34 11.05
N TYR A 81 10.84 -9.80 9.84
CA TYR A 81 9.58 -9.12 9.52
C TYR A 81 8.36 -10.02 9.73
N THR A 82 8.37 -11.25 9.20
CA THR A 82 7.26 -12.20 9.38
C THR A 82 7.06 -12.56 10.85
N ALA A 83 8.14 -12.79 11.60
CA ALA A 83 8.07 -13.16 13.01
C ALA A 83 7.51 -12.03 13.91
N VAL A 84 7.91 -10.78 13.64
CA VAL A 84 7.55 -9.63 14.50
C VAL A 84 6.27 -8.91 14.05
N LEU A 85 5.76 -9.17 12.85
CA LEU A 85 4.57 -8.51 12.30
C LEU A 85 3.33 -8.66 13.20
N VAL A 86 2.96 -9.90 13.57
CA VAL A 86 1.78 -10.15 14.42
C VAL A 86 1.98 -9.61 15.84
N PRO A 87 3.11 -9.87 16.53
CA PRO A 87 3.39 -9.28 17.84
C PRO A 87 3.31 -7.75 17.84
N ILE A 88 3.94 -7.08 16.87
CA ILE A 88 3.94 -5.61 16.80
C ILE A 88 2.56 -5.06 16.47
N PHE A 89 1.80 -5.73 15.60
CA PHE A 89 0.41 -5.36 15.32
C PHE A 89 -0.44 -5.37 16.60
N LEU A 90 -0.39 -6.46 17.39
CA LEU A 90 -1.12 -6.56 18.65
C LEU A 90 -0.61 -5.54 19.69
N LEU A 91 0.71 -5.34 19.76
CA LEU A 91 1.35 -4.40 20.67
C LEU A 91 0.97 -2.95 20.36
N THR A 92 0.77 -2.62 19.08
CA THR A 92 0.41 -1.29 18.60
C THR A 92 -0.90 -0.80 19.22
N ASP A 93 -1.91 -1.66 19.25
CA ASP A 93 -3.21 -1.33 19.84
C ASP A 93 -3.20 -1.42 21.37
N TYR A 94 -2.43 -2.35 21.95
CA TYR A 94 -2.28 -2.48 23.40
C TYR A 94 -1.57 -1.27 24.03
N LEU A 95 -0.44 -0.86 23.46
CA LEU A 95 0.42 0.22 23.99
C LEU A 95 0.01 1.63 23.53
N ARG A 96 -1.13 1.77 22.83
CA ARG A 96 -1.63 3.07 22.32
C ARG A 96 -0.63 3.77 21.38
N TYR A 97 -0.12 3.05 20.39
CA TYR A 97 0.68 3.50 19.25
C TYR A 97 2.05 4.14 19.54
N LYS A 98 2.16 5.11 20.47
CA LYS A 98 3.39 5.89 20.72
C LYS A 98 4.61 5.02 21.06
N PRO A 99 4.52 4.00 21.94
CA PRO A 99 5.66 3.13 22.22
C PRO A 99 6.14 2.33 21.01
N VAL A 100 5.24 1.98 20.08
CA VAL A 100 5.62 1.31 18.83
C VAL A 100 6.31 2.27 17.86
N LEU A 101 5.89 3.54 17.80
CA LEU A 101 6.61 4.58 17.04
C LEU A 101 8.01 4.86 17.62
N LEU A 102 8.14 4.81 18.94
CA LEU A 102 9.43 4.91 19.62
C LEU A 102 10.32 3.70 19.29
N LEU A 103 9.76 2.49 19.36
CA LEU A 103 10.45 1.26 18.94
C LEU A 103 10.91 1.34 17.48
N GLN A 104 10.07 1.86 16.57
CA GLN A 104 10.44 2.08 15.18
C GLN A 104 11.64 3.02 15.05
N SER A 105 11.62 4.14 15.77
CA SER A 105 12.69 5.15 15.72
C SER A 105 14.01 4.62 16.29
N LEU A 106 13.94 3.87 17.40
CA LEU A 106 15.11 3.20 17.98
C LEU A 106 15.66 2.13 17.04
N SER A 107 14.79 1.34 16.40
CA SER A 107 15.20 0.33 15.42
C SER A 107 15.89 0.95 14.21
N HIS A 108 15.38 2.08 13.69
CA HIS A 108 16.10 2.87 12.69
C HIS A 108 17.50 3.24 13.17
N ILE A 109 17.65 3.88 14.34
CA ILE A 109 18.98 4.25 14.83
C ILE A 109 19.91 3.04 14.94
N SER A 110 19.42 1.90 15.45
CA SER A 110 20.17 0.65 15.51
C SER A 110 20.67 0.19 14.12
N ILE A 111 19.85 0.30 13.07
CA ILE A 111 20.25 -0.02 11.69
C ILE A 111 21.48 0.79 11.29
N TRP A 112 21.41 2.12 11.37
CA TRP A 112 22.52 2.98 10.91
C TRP A 112 23.74 2.89 11.83
N LEU A 113 23.56 2.67 13.14
CA LEU A 113 24.69 2.38 14.04
C LEU A 113 25.38 1.07 13.66
N LEU A 114 24.64 0.02 13.34
CA LEU A 114 25.21 -1.26 12.90
C LEU A 114 25.85 -1.14 11.51
N LEU A 115 25.29 -0.36 10.59
CA LEU A 115 25.92 -0.06 9.31
C LEU A 115 27.24 0.69 9.47
N VAL A 116 27.34 1.62 10.42
CA VAL A 116 28.60 2.35 10.66
C VAL A 116 29.61 1.47 11.40
N LEU A 117 29.23 0.91 12.55
CA LEU A 117 30.14 0.27 13.50
C LEU A 117 30.34 -1.24 13.28
N GLY A 118 29.36 -1.93 12.69
CA GLY A 118 29.38 -3.38 12.53
C GLY A 118 30.36 -3.83 11.45
N THR A 119 31.19 -4.81 11.76
CA THR A 119 32.18 -5.38 10.81
C THR A 119 31.95 -6.86 10.53
N SER A 120 31.11 -7.54 11.33
CA SER A 120 30.83 -8.96 11.18
C SER A 120 29.52 -9.21 10.44
N VAL A 121 29.39 -10.41 9.84
CA VAL A 121 28.15 -10.88 9.23
C VAL A 121 27.00 -10.87 10.23
N LEU A 122 27.25 -11.28 11.48
CA LEU A 122 26.25 -11.26 12.54
C LEU A 122 25.73 -9.84 12.83
N ALA A 123 26.61 -8.82 12.81
CA ALA A 123 26.19 -7.44 12.98
C ALA A 123 25.26 -6.98 11.83
N MET A 124 25.55 -7.40 10.60
CA MET A 124 24.68 -7.12 9.45
C MET A 124 23.36 -7.90 9.50
N GLN A 125 23.35 -9.12 10.05
CA GLN A 125 22.11 -9.85 10.30
C GLN A 125 21.24 -9.14 11.35
N PHE A 126 21.84 -8.60 12.42
CA PHE A 126 21.10 -7.76 13.37
C PHE A 126 20.60 -6.46 12.73
N MET A 127 21.35 -5.87 11.80
CA MET A 127 20.92 -4.70 11.04
C MET A 127 19.64 -5.03 10.25
N GLU A 128 19.63 -6.16 9.54
CA GLU A 128 18.45 -6.64 8.81
C GLU A 128 17.27 -7.00 9.73
N PHE A 129 17.56 -7.55 10.91
CA PHE A 129 16.55 -7.80 11.94
C PHE A 129 15.83 -6.50 12.37
N PHE A 130 16.59 -5.43 12.65
CA PHE A 130 15.99 -4.14 13.00
C PHE A 130 15.25 -3.49 11.82
N TYR A 131 15.66 -3.76 10.59
CA TYR A 131 14.87 -3.43 9.39
C TYR A 131 13.51 -4.13 9.39
N GLY A 132 13.47 -5.42 9.72
CA GLY A 132 12.21 -6.18 9.86
C GLY A 132 11.29 -5.60 10.95
N VAL A 133 11.84 -5.23 12.10
CA VAL A 133 11.08 -4.57 13.19
C VAL A 133 10.51 -3.22 12.73
N THR A 134 11.34 -2.41 12.07
CA THR A 134 10.91 -1.13 11.49
C THR A 134 9.77 -1.31 10.50
N MET A 135 9.87 -2.33 9.65
CA MET A 135 8.88 -2.63 8.62
C MET A 135 7.52 -2.97 9.22
N ALA A 136 7.50 -3.78 10.29
CA ALA A 136 6.29 -4.09 11.04
C ALA A 136 5.73 -2.89 11.80
N ALA A 137 6.59 -2.10 12.46
CA ALA A 137 6.19 -0.94 13.24
C ALA A 137 5.61 0.20 12.39
N ARG A 138 5.90 0.22 11.08
CA ARG A 138 5.35 1.22 10.13
C ARG A 138 3.82 1.30 10.14
N ILE A 139 3.14 0.19 10.41
CA ILE A 139 1.67 0.14 10.48
C ILE A 139 1.14 1.05 11.59
N ALA A 140 1.90 1.22 12.68
CA ALA A 140 1.52 2.05 13.81
C ALA A 140 1.37 3.54 13.45
N TYR A 141 2.15 4.05 12.50
CA TYR A 141 2.08 5.47 12.11
C TYR A 141 0.73 5.83 11.46
N SER A 142 0.28 5.01 10.51
CA SER A 142 -1.02 5.20 9.88
C SER A 142 -2.15 5.10 10.90
N SER A 143 -2.12 4.09 11.78
CA SER A 143 -3.14 3.90 12.81
C SER A 143 -3.14 5.01 13.86
N TYR A 144 -1.97 5.52 14.23
CA TYR A 144 -1.81 6.63 15.16
C TYR A 144 -2.49 7.90 14.65
N ILE A 145 -2.30 8.23 13.37
CA ILE A 145 -2.95 9.39 12.76
C ILE A 145 -4.47 9.28 12.85
N PHE A 146 -5.03 8.11 12.51
CA PHE A 146 -6.48 7.90 12.59
C PHE A 146 -7.03 7.99 14.02
N SER A 147 -6.22 7.67 15.04
CA SER A 147 -6.63 7.79 16.45
C SER A 147 -6.76 9.23 16.95
N LEU A 148 -6.09 10.20 16.30
CA LEU A 148 -6.07 11.60 16.72
C LEU A 148 -7.09 12.48 15.98
N VAL A 149 -7.55 12.04 14.82
CA VAL A 149 -8.40 12.85 13.93
C VAL A 149 -9.87 12.49 14.14
N THR A 150 -10.79 13.42 13.87
CA THR A 150 -12.22 13.11 13.82
C THR A 150 -12.60 12.42 12.50
N PRO A 151 -13.59 11.50 12.47
CA PRO A 151 -13.99 10.78 11.26
C PRO A 151 -14.28 11.65 10.03
N ALA A 152 -14.84 12.85 10.23
CA ALA A 152 -15.14 13.81 9.15
C ALA A 152 -13.90 14.28 8.37
N ARG A 153 -12.69 14.12 8.93
CA ARG A 153 -11.43 14.61 8.36
C ARG A 153 -10.44 13.49 7.99
N TYR A 154 -10.83 12.21 8.14
CA TYR A 154 -9.94 11.06 7.89
C TYR A 154 -9.36 11.03 6.49
N GLN A 155 -10.18 11.27 5.47
CA GLN A 155 -9.72 11.20 4.08
C GLN A 155 -8.65 12.25 3.77
N ARG A 156 -8.85 13.50 4.21
CA ARG A 156 -7.87 14.58 4.02
C ARG A 156 -6.58 14.29 4.78
N MET A 157 -6.69 13.85 6.03
CA MET A 157 -5.52 13.54 6.85
C MET A 157 -4.71 12.36 6.29
N ALA A 158 -5.39 11.29 5.86
CA ALA A 158 -4.74 10.16 5.22
C ALA A 158 -3.96 10.59 3.97
N SER A 159 -4.55 11.47 3.16
CA SER A 159 -3.88 12.02 1.98
C SER A 159 -2.66 12.85 2.36
N TYR A 160 -2.78 13.80 3.29
CA TYR A 160 -1.66 14.66 3.70
C TYR A 160 -0.50 13.85 4.29
N SER A 161 -0.80 12.89 5.18
CA SER A 161 0.22 12.02 5.75
C SER A 161 0.93 11.20 4.67
N ARG A 162 0.16 10.53 3.80
CA ARG A 162 0.74 9.69 2.74
C ARG A 162 1.60 10.50 1.77
N SER A 163 1.13 11.69 1.36
CA SER A 163 1.92 12.61 0.54
C SER A 163 3.21 13.05 1.22
N SER A 164 3.15 13.35 2.53
CA SER A 164 4.33 13.74 3.30
C SER A 164 5.38 12.62 3.39
N VAL A 165 4.94 11.38 3.65
CA VAL A 165 5.80 10.19 3.67
C VAL A 165 6.46 9.96 2.30
N LEU A 166 5.68 10.03 1.21
CA LEU A 166 6.21 9.86 -0.15
C LEU A 166 7.20 10.97 -0.52
N MET A 167 6.91 12.22 -0.14
CA MET A 167 7.83 13.34 -0.34
C MET A 167 9.13 13.14 0.45
N GLY A 168 9.05 12.57 1.65
CA GLY A 168 10.22 12.23 2.46
C GLY A 168 11.11 11.19 1.78
N VAL A 169 10.51 10.11 1.26
CA VAL A 169 11.24 9.08 0.48
C VAL A 169 11.85 9.68 -0.79
N PHE A 170 11.09 10.48 -1.54
CA PHE A 170 11.61 11.15 -2.74
C PHE A 170 12.79 12.08 -2.40
N THR A 171 12.63 12.93 -1.39
CA THR A 171 13.68 13.86 -0.94
C THR A 171 14.90 13.10 -0.44
N SER A 172 14.70 11.98 0.26
CA SER A 172 15.76 11.09 0.70
C SER A 172 16.61 10.59 -0.47
N SER A 173 15.97 10.00 -1.47
CA SER A 173 16.63 9.39 -2.61
C SER A 173 17.33 10.44 -3.49
N VAL A 174 16.72 11.61 -3.68
CA VAL A 174 17.34 12.75 -4.38
C VAL A 174 18.54 13.28 -3.60
N LEU A 175 18.40 13.51 -2.30
CA LEU A 175 19.50 13.98 -1.44
C LEU A 175 20.67 13.00 -1.46
N GLY A 176 20.40 11.71 -1.33
CA GLY A 176 21.42 10.66 -1.42
C GLY A 176 22.13 10.67 -2.77
N GLN A 177 21.37 10.76 -3.86
CA GLN A 177 21.94 10.81 -5.20
C GLN A 177 22.82 12.05 -5.41
N LEU A 178 22.36 13.23 -4.99
CA LEU A 178 23.12 14.49 -5.12
C LEU A 178 24.41 14.45 -4.29
N CYS A 179 24.37 13.90 -3.07
CA CYS A 179 25.57 13.73 -2.25
C CYS A 179 26.62 12.86 -2.93
N VAL A 180 26.20 11.76 -3.57
CA VAL A 180 27.12 10.82 -4.24
C VAL A 180 27.63 11.39 -5.57
N THR A 181 26.79 12.01 -6.41
CA THR A 181 27.20 12.44 -7.75
C THR A 181 27.82 13.83 -7.81
N LEU A 182 27.26 14.81 -7.09
CA LEU A 182 27.74 16.19 -7.10
C LEU A 182 28.72 16.46 -5.95
N GLY A 183 28.45 15.88 -4.78
CA GLY A 183 29.23 16.11 -3.57
C GLY A 183 30.43 15.20 -3.40
N ASP A 184 30.57 14.16 -4.25
CA ASP A 184 31.60 13.12 -4.14
C ASP A 184 31.71 12.52 -2.72
N VAL A 185 30.58 12.49 -2.00
CA VAL A 185 30.52 12.08 -0.60
C VAL A 185 30.64 10.55 -0.53
N PRO A 186 31.57 10.00 0.28
CA PRO A 186 31.71 8.56 0.42
C PRO A 186 30.49 7.95 1.14
N PHE A 187 30.20 6.68 0.87
CA PHE A 187 29.04 6.00 1.44
C PHE A 187 29.04 5.97 2.97
N LEU A 188 30.21 5.88 3.61
CA LEU A 188 30.33 5.98 5.07
C LEU A 188 29.79 7.32 5.60
N THR A 189 30.18 8.45 4.98
CA THR A 189 29.67 9.78 5.36
C THR A 189 28.17 9.91 5.09
N LEU A 190 27.67 9.29 4.01
CA LEU A 190 26.23 9.26 3.73
C LEU A 190 25.44 8.50 4.81
N ASN A 191 26.02 7.43 5.37
CA ASN A 191 25.45 6.71 6.50
C ASN A 191 25.45 7.56 7.79
N TYR A 192 26.49 8.36 8.04
CA TYR A 192 26.48 9.33 9.15
C TYR A 192 25.41 10.41 8.98
N ILE A 193 25.23 10.94 7.76
CA ILE A 193 24.16 11.90 7.46
C ILE A 193 22.80 11.28 7.74
N SER A 194 22.59 10.03 7.30
CA SER A 194 21.34 9.29 7.52
C SER A 194 21.08 9.03 9.01
N LEU A 195 22.13 8.67 9.77
CA LEU A 195 22.06 8.52 11.23
C LEU A 195 21.64 9.83 11.91
N GLY A 196 22.13 10.97 11.43
CA GLY A 196 21.72 12.30 11.90
C GLY A 196 20.23 12.55 11.71
N PHE A 197 19.69 12.28 10.52
CA PHE A 197 18.25 12.38 10.26
C PHE A 197 17.42 11.44 11.12
N MET A 198 17.87 10.19 11.34
CA MET A 198 17.15 9.24 12.20
C MET A 198 17.18 9.63 13.68
N SER A 199 18.29 10.20 14.14
CA SER A 199 18.42 10.74 15.49
C SER A 199 17.48 11.94 15.70
N PHE A 200 17.38 12.82 14.71
CA PHE A 200 16.40 13.90 14.71
C PHE A 200 14.95 13.37 14.68
N GLY A 201 14.70 12.32 13.89
CA GLY A 201 13.42 11.60 13.87
C GLY A 201 13.01 11.08 15.25
N LEU A 202 13.94 10.47 16.00
CA LEU A 202 13.70 10.01 17.37
C LEU A 202 13.32 11.18 18.30
N ILE A 203 14.02 12.31 18.21
CA ILE A 203 13.70 13.51 18.99
C ILE A 203 12.25 13.94 18.71
N LEU A 204 11.84 14.00 17.44
CA LEU A 204 10.46 14.31 17.07
C LEU A 204 9.45 13.27 17.61
N THR A 205 9.81 11.98 17.66
CA THR A 205 8.94 10.94 18.25
C THR A 205 8.67 11.18 19.72
N LEU A 206 9.65 11.69 20.47
CA LEU A 206 9.50 11.97 21.90
C LEU A 206 8.44 13.05 22.17
N PHE A 207 8.36 14.06 21.30
CA PHE A 207 7.39 15.15 21.38
C PHE A 207 5.99 14.80 20.86
N LEU A 208 5.76 13.60 20.30
CA LEU A 208 4.43 13.18 19.86
C LEU A 208 3.44 13.10 21.05
N GLU A 209 2.22 13.59 20.87
CA GLU A 209 1.19 13.49 21.89
C GLU A 209 0.79 12.02 22.13
N ARG A 210 0.60 11.62 23.39
CA ARG A 210 0.08 10.27 23.71
C ARG A 210 -1.42 10.24 23.41
N PRO A 211 -1.89 9.36 22.50
CA PRO A 211 -3.30 9.30 22.16
C PRO A 211 -4.06 8.68 23.34
N LYS A 212 -5.22 9.26 23.68
CA LYS A 212 -6.05 8.82 24.82
C LYS A 212 -6.99 7.65 24.48
N ARG A 213 -7.20 7.34 23.20
CA ARG A 213 -8.11 6.29 22.69
C ARG A 213 -7.32 5.23 21.90
N SER A 214 -7.65 3.95 22.05
CA SER A 214 -7.21 2.89 21.13
C SER A 214 -8.40 2.29 20.37
N LEU A 215 -8.15 1.74 19.18
CA LEU A 215 -9.19 1.20 18.29
C LEU A 215 -9.90 -0.03 18.87
N PHE A 216 -9.17 -0.91 19.58
CA PHE A 216 -9.65 -2.23 20.02
C PHE A 216 -9.71 -2.44 21.55
N PHE A 217 -8.69 -2.03 22.33
CA PHE A 217 -8.54 -2.47 23.73
C PHE A 217 -8.86 -1.43 24.81
N ASN A 218 -8.86 -0.13 24.47
CA ASN A 218 -9.07 0.99 25.39
C ASN A 218 -9.98 2.03 24.73
N ARG A 219 -11.24 1.65 24.43
CA ARG A 219 -12.31 2.63 24.20
C ARG A 219 -12.67 3.24 25.56
N ALA A 220 -12.76 4.56 25.64
CA ALA A 220 -13.40 5.19 26.80
C ALA A 220 -14.87 4.76 26.78
N ASP A 221 -15.41 4.32 27.92
CA ASP A 221 -16.80 3.89 28.05
C ASP A 221 -17.74 4.93 27.44
N THR A 222 -18.26 4.62 26.25
CA THR A 222 -19.25 5.46 25.56
C THR A 222 -20.64 5.09 26.07
N THR A 223 -20.83 5.10 27.39
CA THR A 223 -22.14 4.90 28.02
C THR A 223 -22.96 6.18 28.17
N CYS A 224 -22.50 7.33 27.64
CA CYS A 224 -23.19 8.60 27.88
C CYS A 224 -23.41 9.53 26.67
N ASN A 225 -23.29 9.09 25.42
CA ASN A 225 -23.80 9.91 24.29
C ASN A 225 -24.28 9.00 23.15
N GLY A 226 -25.57 9.12 22.79
CA GLY A 226 -26.34 8.23 21.92
C GLY A 226 -25.89 8.12 20.46
N ALA A 227 -24.65 7.71 20.23
CA ALA A 227 -24.20 7.20 18.94
C ALA A 227 -24.70 5.76 18.76
N ALA A 228 -25.20 5.43 17.57
CA ALA A 228 -25.63 4.08 17.22
C ALA A 228 -24.50 3.07 17.51
N PRO A 229 -24.79 1.90 18.10
CA PRO A 229 -23.78 0.92 18.46
C PRO A 229 -23.05 0.43 17.20
N THR A 230 -21.73 0.47 17.26
CA THR A 230 -20.85 -0.07 16.22
C THR A 230 -21.10 -1.58 16.07
N GLU A 231 -20.88 -2.18 14.89
CA GLU A 231 -21.06 -3.63 14.69
C GLU A 231 -20.21 -4.43 15.71
N LEU A 232 -19.03 -3.92 16.06
CA LEU A 232 -18.20 -4.45 17.15
C LEU A 232 -18.85 -4.38 18.57
N ASP A 233 -19.69 -3.38 18.86
CA ASP A 233 -20.43 -3.29 20.13
C ASP A 233 -21.60 -4.28 20.19
N LYS A 234 -22.23 -4.55 19.04
CA LYS A 234 -23.22 -5.63 18.92
C LYS A 234 -22.54 -7.00 19.14
N MET A 235 -21.31 -7.17 18.63
CA MET A 235 -20.50 -8.37 18.86
C MET A 235 -20.07 -8.55 20.34
N THR A 236 -19.95 -7.46 21.10
CA THR A 236 -19.49 -7.44 22.49
C THR A 236 -20.59 -7.83 23.49
N LYS A 237 -21.86 -7.51 23.19
CA LYS A 237 -22.98 -7.70 24.13
C LYS A 237 -23.50 -9.13 24.28
N GLU A 238 -23.07 -10.07 23.43
CA GLU A 238 -23.53 -11.47 23.47
C GLU A 238 -22.60 -12.43 24.22
N GLY A 239 -21.46 -11.97 24.77
CA GLY A 239 -20.45 -12.85 25.37
C GLY A 239 -20.11 -12.47 26.81
N GLY A 240 -20.67 -13.22 27.76
CA GLY A 240 -20.38 -13.12 29.19
C GLY A 240 -18.91 -13.36 29.57
N GLU A 241 -18.59 -12.82 30.74
CA GLU A 241 -17.34 -12.70 31.51
C GLU A 241 -16.16 -13.67 31.22
N GLY A 242 -14.96 -13.07 31.08
CA GLY A 242 -13.67 -13.78 31.15
C GLY A 242 -12.54 -13.07 30.40
N ARG A 243 -11.79 -12.20 31.07
CA ARG A 243 -10.81 -11.24 30.47
C ARG A 243 -9.67 -11.88 29.65
N TRP A 244 -9.41 -13.18 29.79
CA TRP A 244 -8.41 -13.93 29.00
C TRP A 244 -9.03 -14.82 27.91
N HIS A 245 -10.20 -15.43 28.17
CA HIS A 245 -10.94 -16.22 27.18
C HIS A 245 -11.56 -15.36 26.06
N TRP A 246 -11.66 -14.05 26.27
CA TRP A 246 -12.20 -13.07 25.33
C TRP A 246 -11.29 -12.82 24.11
N HIS A 247 -9.96 -12.91 24.28
CA HIS A 247 -8.99 -12.58 23.22
C HIS A 247 -8.98 -13.64 22.11
N ASP A 248 -8.93 -14.91 22.49
CA ASP A 248 -8.99 -16.03 21.55
C ASP A 248 -10.38 -16.13 20.91
N ALA A 249 -11.45 -15.81 21.67
CA ALA A 249 -12.80 -15.80 21.14
C ALA A 249 -13.04 -14.69 20.10
N VAL A 250 -12.55 -13.46 20.33
CA VAL A 250 -12.67 -12.35 19.37
C VAL A 250 -11.81 -12.61 18.14
N LEU A 251 -10.55 -13.06 18.30
CA LEU A 251 -9.67 -13.34 17.15
C LEU A 251 -10.19 -14.53 16.33
N CYS A 252 -10.65 -15.61 16.97
CA CYS A 252 -11.25 -16.76 16.27
C CYS A 252 -12.57 -16.40 15.58
N ARG A 253 -13.42 -15.57 16.21
CA ARG A 253 -14.69 -15.13 15.62
C ARG A 253 -14.45 -14.16 14.45
N MET A 254 -13.45 -13.28 14.56
CA MET A 254 -12.98 -12.42 13.46
C MET A 254 -12.38 -13.23 12.29
N LEU A 255 -11.55 -14.23 12.57
CA LEU A 255 -11.01 -15.13 11.54
C LEU A 255 -12.12 -15.95 10.87
N ARG A 256 -13.14 -16.38 11.62
CA ARG A 256 -14.32 -17.07 11.09
C ARG A 256 -15.15 -16.16 10.18
N GLU A 257 -15.29 -14.87 10.51
CA GLU A 257 -15.93 -13.88 9.64
C GLU A 257 -15.09 -13.54 8.41
N VAL A 258 -13.76 -13.43 8.52
CA VAL A 258 -12.88 -13.31 7.34
C VAL A 258 -13.05 -14.52 6.42
N GLY A 259 -13.18 -15.73 6.98
CA GLY A 259 -13.47 -16.95 6.22
C GLY A 259 -14.86 -16.98 5.57
N SER A 260 -15.88 -16.41 6.20
CA SER A 260 -17.22 -16.31 5.60
C SER A 260 -17.27 -15.25 4.49
N VAL A 261 -16.50 -14.17 4.64
CA VAL A 261 -16.40 -13.08 3.67
C VAL A 261 -15.48 -13.43 2.49
N ALA A 262 -14.51 -14.34 2.67
CA ALA A 262 -13.71 -14.94 1.60
C ALA A 262 -14.54 -15.73 0.56
N LYS A 263 -15.84 -15.95 0.81
CA LYS A 263 -16.78 -16.54 -0.17
C LYS A 263 -17.18 -15.58 -1.29
N GLN A 264 -16.94 -14.27 -1.14
CA GLN A 264 -17.21 -13.31 -2.21
C GLN A 264 -16.13 -13.39 -3.30
N PRO A 265 -16.49 -13.63 -4.57
CA PRO A 265 -15.51 -13.92 -5.63
C PRO A 265 -14.57 -12.74 -5.90
N GLN A 266 -15.09 -11.52 -5.90
CA GLN A 266 -14.31 -10.30 -6.12
C GLN A 266 -13.36 -10.01 -4.96
N LEU A 267 -13.82 -10.16 -3.71
CA LEU A 267 -12.94 -9.99 -2.57
C LEU A 267 -11.81 -11.03 -2.56
N ARG A 268 -12.15 -12.30 -2.85
CA ARG A 268 -11.16 -13.38 -2.95
C ARG A 268 -10.11 -13.09 -4.03
N LEU A 269 -10.53 -12.63 -5.21
CA LEU A 269 -9.61 -12.29 -6.30
C LEU A 269 -8.60 -11.22 -5.87
N TRP A 270 -9.08 -10.10 -5.32
CA TRP A 270 -8.23 -8.97 -4.93
C TRP A 270 -7.38 -9.27 -3.68
N SER A 271 -7.88 -10.08 -2.74
CA SER A 271 -7.10 -10.56 -1.60
C SER A 271 -5.99 -11.53 -2.02
N LEU A 272 -6.27 -12.48 -2.92
CA LEU A 272 -5.25 -13.37 -3.46
C LEU A 272 -4.21 -12.58 -4.26
N TRP A 273 -4.65 -11.65 -5.11
CA TRP A 273 -3.74 -10.75 -5.81
C TRP A 273 -2.85 -9.98 -4.84
N TRP A 274 -3.41 -9.42 -3.75
CA TRP A 274 -2.62 -8.72 -2.74
C TRP A 274 -1.55 -9.64 -2.13
N ILE A 275 -1.92 -10.86 -1.75
CA ILE A 275 -1.01 -11.84 -1.13
C ILE A 275 0.13 -12.20 -2.08
N PHE A 276 -0.20 -12.70 -3.28
CA PHE A 276 0.78 -13.19 -4.24
C PHE A 276 1.63 -12.06 -4.83
N ASN A 277 0.99 -11.01 -5.35
CA ASN A 277 1.73 -9.93 -6.02
C ASN A 277 2.59 -9.14 -5.02
N SER A 278 2.12 -8.91 -3.78
CA SER A 278 2.97 -8.25 -2.76
C SER A 278 4.16 -9.11 -2.35
N ALA A 279 3.99 -10.44 -2.20
CA ALA A 279 5.09 -11.34 -1.91
C ALA A 279 6.17 -11.24 -2.99
N GLY A 280 5.79 -11.38 -4.27
CA GLY A 280 6.69 -11.23 -5.41
C GLY A 280 7.35 -9.86 -5.48
N TYR A 281 6.57 -8.78 -5.36
CA TYR A 281 7.07 -7.40 -5.40
C TYR A 281 8.18 -7.15 -4.38
N TYR A 282 8.00 -7.59 -3.12
CA TYR A 282 9.01 -7.38 -2.09
C TYR A 282 10.24 -8.28 -2.25
N LEU A 283 10.12 -9.49 -2.82
CA LEU A 283 11.30 -10.28 -3.20
C LEU A 283 12.18 -9.48 -4.16
N ILE A 284 11.59 -8.91 -5.20
CA ILE A 284 12.34 -8.13 -6.19
C ILE A 284 12.93 -6.88 -5.53
N LEU A 285 12.15 -6.17 -4.71
CA LEU A 285 12.58 -4.93 -4.07
C LEU A 285 13.79 -5.13 -3.13
N TYR A 286 13.89 -6.27 -2.46
CA TYR A 286 15.00 -6.55 -1.53
C TYR A 286 16.27 -7.01 -2.25
N TYR A 287 16.16 -7.70 -3.38
CA TYR A 287 17.32 -8.25 -4.09
C TYR A 287 17.76 -7.42 -5.30
N VAL A 288 17.00 -6.40 -5.73
CA VAL A 288 17.32 -5.61 -6.93
C VAL A 288 18.63 -4.83 -6.83
N GLN A 289 18.98 -4.29 -5.65
CA GLN A 289 20.23 -3.56 -5.49
C GLN A 289 21.45 -4.47 -5.65
N ILE A 290 21.33 -5.75 -5.28
CA ILE A 290 22.36 -6.78 -5.50
C ILE A 290 22.49 -7.08 -6.99
N LEU A 291 21.35 -7.21 -7.71
CA LEU A 291 21.36 -7.39 -9.16
C LEU A 291 22.04 -6.22 -9.88
N TRP A 292 21.77 -4.98 -9.46
CA TRP A 292 22.42 -3.80 -10.04
C TRP A 292 23.93 -3.81 -9.84
N ASP A 293 24.41 -4.23 -8.67
CA ASP A 293 25.85 -4.37 -8.42
C ASP A 293 26.50 -5.53 -9.21
N GLU A 294 25.76 -6.58 -9.57
CA GLU A 294 26.26 -7.59 -10.51
C GLU A 294 26.41 -7.05 -11.93
N ILE A 295 25.43 -6.27 -12.41
CA ILE A 295 25.46 -5.69 -13.77
C ILE A 295 26.50 -4.58 -13.88
N SER A 296 26.60 -3.72 -12.86
CA SER A 296 27.52 -2.59 -12.82
C SER A 296 28.12 -2.46 -11.42
N PRO A 297 29.21 -3.21 -11.12
CA PRO A 297 29.86 -3.17 -9.82
C PRO A 297 30.24 -1.75 -9.40
N ALA A 298 29.95 -1.39 -8.16
CA ALA A 298 30.22 -0.07 -7.60
C ALA A 298 31.71 0.19 -7.33
N ARG A 299 32.60 -0.02 -8.31
CA ARG A 299 34.04 0.27 -8.19
C ARG A 299 34.35 1.76 -8.19
N ASP A 300 33.50 2.57 -8.84
CA ASP A 300 33.52 4.03 -8.82
C ASP A 300 32.16 4.56 -8.34
N ASN A 301 32.14 5.22 -7.18
CA ASN A 301 30.92 5.76 -6.55
C ASN A 301 30.11 6.67 -7.48
N ARG A 302 30.79 7.40 -8.40
CA ARG A 302 30.20 8.36 -9.33
C ARG A 302 29.24 7.76 -10.37
N ARG A 303 29.29 6.45 -10.62
CA ARG A 303 28.44 5.79 -11.63
C ARG A 303 27.22 5.10 -11.03
N VAL A 304 27.02 5.16 -9.72
CA VAL A 304 25.88 4.52 -9.04
C VAL A 304 24.69 5.48 -9.00
N TYR A 305 23.61 5.14 -9.70
CA TYR A 305 22.40 5.96 -9.81
C TYR A 305 21.20 5.42 -9.03
N ASN A 306 21.44 4.52 -8.06
CA ASN A 306 20.39 3.85 -7.29
C ASN A 306 19.39 4.84 -6.64
N GLY A 307 19.88 5.95 -6.06
CA GLY A 307 19.02 6.99 -5.49
C GLY A 307 18.16 7.68 -6.54
N GLY A 308 18.70 7.96 -7.72
CA GLY A 308 17.94 8.51 -8.85
C GLY A 308 16.81 7.56 -9.30
N VAL A 309 17.09 6.27 -9.33
CA VAL A 309 16.13 5.21 -9.72
C VAL A 309 15.03 5.05 -8.68
N ASP A 310 15.37 5.10 -7.39
CA ASP A 310 14.40 5.08 -6.30
C ASP A 310 13.50 6.33 -6.32
N ALA A 311 14.06 7.50 -6.62
CA ALA A 311 13.29 8.74 -6.77
C ALA A 311 12.35 8.68 -7.98
N ALA A 312 12.85 8.26 -9.15
CA ALA A 312 12.07 8.13 -10.37
C ALA A 312 10.94 7.10 -10.23
N SER A 313 11.21 5.95 -9.61
CA SER A 313 10.21 4.92 -9.36
C SER A 313 9.17 5.34 -8.32
N THR A 314 9.55 6.14 -7.32
CA THR A 314 8.61 6.74 -6.36
C THR A 314 7.68 7.73 -7.06
N LEU A 315 8.22 8.60 -7.92
CA LEU A 315 7.43 9.58 -8.68
C LEU A 315 6.49 8.89 -9.66
N LEU A 316 6.99 7.94 -10.45
CA LEU A 316 6.15 7.17 -11.38
C LEU A 316 5.07 6.38 -10.64
N GLY A 317 5.41 5.78 -9.49
CA GLY A 317 4.44 5.09 -8.64
C GLY A 317 3.32 6.01 -8.16
N ALA A 318 3.63 7.25 -7.77
CA ALA A 318 2.62 8.24 -7.37
C ALA A 318 1.70 8.62 -8.54
N VAL A 319 2.27 8.88 -9.73
CA VAL A 319 1.50 9.18 -10.95
C VAL A 319 0.61 8.00 -11.34
N ALA A 320 1.15 6.78 -11.31
CA ALA A 320 0.42 5.56 -11.63
C ALA A 320 -0.73 5.29 -10.65
N SER A 321 -0.49 5.45 -9.34
CA SER A 321 -1.54 5.34 -8.32
C SER A 321 -2.64 6.38 -8.50
N PHE A 322 -2.28 7.62 -8.87
CA PHE A 322 -3.25 8.68 -9.14
C PHE A 322 -4.09 8.37 -10.38
N ALA A 323 -3.45 7.96 -11.48
CA ALA A 323 -4.12 7.57 -12.73
C ALA A 323 -5.13 6.43 -12.53
N ALA A 324 -4.79 5.45 -11.69
CA ALA A 324 -5.67 4.34 -11.36
C ALA A 324 -7.02 4.78 -10.76
N GLY A 325 -7.05 5.91 -10.04
CA GLY A 325 -8.26 6.47 -9.44
C GLY A 325 -9.28 7.00 -10.44
N TYR A 326 -8.88 7.29 -11.68
CA TYR A 326 -9.76 7.82 -12.73
C TYR A 326 -10.35 6.72 -13.65
N LEU A 327 -9.94 5.46 -13.48
CA LEU A 327 -10.36 4.37 -14.35
C LEU A 327 -11.77 3.86 -14.01
N LYS A 328 -12.74 4.29 -14.83
CA LYS A 328 -14.13 3.84 -14.80
C LYS A 328 -14.32 2.63 -15.70
N ILE A 329 -13.82 1.47 -15.26
CA ILE A 329 -13.97 0.19 -15.97
C ILE A 329 -15.05 -0.67 -15.27
N ARG A 330 -15.71 -1.56 -16.01
CA ARG A 330 -16.54 -2.64 -15.43
C ARG A 330 -15.64 -3.70 -14.78
N TRP A 331 -15.15 -3.38 -13.59
CA TRP A 331 -14.18 -4.19 -12.87
C TRP A 331 -14.66 -5.62 -12.55
N THR A 332 -15.96 -5.91 -12.59
CA THR A 332 -16.47 -7.28 -12.45
C THR A 332 -16.13 -8.20 -13.62
N LEU A 333 -15.92 -7.64 -14.81
CA LEU A 333 -15.63 -8.38 -16.05
C LEU A 333 -14.14 -8.30 -16.41
N TRP A 334 -13.51 -7.15 -16.12
CA TRP A 334 -12.17 -6.84 -16.58
C TRP A 334 -11.08 -7.00 -15.51
N SER A 335 -11.43 -7.30 -14.24
CA SER A 335 -10.44 -7.41 -13.16
C SER A 335 -9.35 -8.44 -13.47
N GLU A 336 -9.75 -9.64 -13.85
CA GLU A 336 -8.88 -10.77 -14.12
C GLU A 336 -7.97 -10.49 -15.31
N LEU A 337 -8.51 -9.86 -16.36
CA LEU A 337 -7.73 -9.49 -17.54
C LEU A 337 -6.71 -8.40 -17.21
N VAL A 338 -7.10 -7.35 -16.49
CA VAL A 338 -6.20 -6.26 -16.10
C VAL A 338 -5.09 -6.77 -15.19
N ILE A 339 -5.44 -7.59 -14.19
CA ILE A 339 -4.46 -8.22 -13.31
C ILE A 339 -3.52 -9.12 -14.12
N GLY A 340 -4.05 -9.98 -14.99
CA GLY A 340 -3.26 -10.89 -15.82
C GLY A 340 -2.32 -10.16 -16.77
N ALA A 341 -2.80 -9.11 -17.46
CA ALA A 341 -1.99 -8.30 -18.37
C ALA A 341 -0.88 -7.54 -17.65
N VAL A 342 -1.17 -6.90 -16.52
CA VAL A 342 -0.16 -6.19 -15.72
C VAL A 342 0.86 -7.17 -15.15
N THR A 343 0.42 -8.34 -14.66
CA THR A 343 1.32 -9.38 -14.13
C THR A 343 2.20 -9.97 -15.23
N ALA A 344 1.67 -10.14 -16.45
CA ALA A 344 2.45 -10.57 -17.62
C ALA A 344 3.50 -9.51 -18.01
N PHE A 345 3.12 -8.23 -18.00
CA PHE A 345 4.06 -7.13 -18.21
C PHE A 345 5.16 -7.11 -17.15
N GLN A 346 4.82 -7.30 -15.87
CA GLN A 346 5.79 -7.44 -14.78
C GLN A 346 6.74 -8.63 -15.00
N ALA A 347 6.24 -9.79 -15.44
CA ALA A 347 7.09 -10.93 -15.80
C ALA A 347 8.06 -10.57 -16.94
N GLY A 348 7.57 -9.91 -17.99
CA GLY A 348 8.40 -9.42 -19.10
C GLY A 348 9.52 -8.47 -18.66
N LEU A 349 9.23 -7.58 -17.70
CA LEU A 349 10.24 -6.70 -17.12
C LEU A 349 11.27 -7.46 -16.28
N LEU A 350 10.87 -8.51 -15.57
CA LEU A 350 11.80 -9.31 -14.76
C LEU A 350 12.80 -10.09 -15.61
N ILE A 351 12.35 -10.72 -16.69
CA ILE A 351 13.26 -11.38 -17.62
C ILE A 351 14.19 -10.37 -18.29
N LEU A 352 13.69 -9.17 -18.61
CA LEU A 352 14.52 -8.09 -19.15
C LEU A 352 15.60 -7.63 -18.17
N MET A 353 15.23 -7.38 -16.90
CA MET A 353 16.18 -7.02 -15.83
C MET A 353 17.25 -8.08 -15.63
N ASN A 354 16.89 -9.35 -15.77
CA ASN A 354 17.80 -10.47 -15.53
C ASN A 354 18.75 -10.76 -16.70
N THR A 355 18.35 -10.45 -17.93
CA THR A 355 19.11 -10.77 -19.15
C THR A 355 19.93 -9.59 -19.69
N THR A 356 19.59 -8.37 -19.30
CA THR A 356 20.29 -7.18 -19.78
C THR A 356 21.66 -7.01 -19.13
N SER A 357 22.66 -6.66 -19.93
CA SER A 357 23.97 -6.20 -19.45
C SER A 357 24.05 -4.68 -19.31
N ASN A 358 22.99 -3.94 -19.68
CA ASN A 358 22.95 -2.48 -19.62
C ASN A 358 22.18 -2.03 -18.37
N ILE A 359 22.89 -1.37 -17.44
CA ILE A 359 22.31 -0.89 -16.19
C ILE A 359 21.15 0.09 -16.40
N TRP A 360 21.21 0.96 -17.42
CA TRP A 360 20.13 1.92 -17.70
C TRP A 360 18.84 1.22 -18.12
N LEU A 361 18.95 0.13 -18.88
CA LEU A 361 17.80 -0.68 -19.27
C LEU A 361 17.24 -1.44 -18.06
N CYS A 362 18.10 -1.96 -17.18
CA CYS A 362 17.68 -2.59 -15.92
C CYS A 362 16.97 -1.59 -14.99
N TYR A 363 17.51 -0.38 -14.86
CA TYR A 363 16.90 0.72 -14.09
C TYR A 363 15.54 1.13 -14.65
N ALA A 364 15.42 1.33 -15.96
CA ALA A 364 14.15 1.65 -16.59
C ALA A 364 13.12 0.53 -16.37
N ALA A 365 13.54 -0.73 -16.52
CA ALA A 365 12.68 -1.88 -16.29
C ALA A 365 12.20 -1.96 -14.83
N TYR A 366 13.08 -1.71 -13.86
CA TYR A 366 12.71 -1.65 -12.44
C TYR A 366 11.71 -0.52 -12.14
N VAL A 367 11.93 0.68 -12.70
CA VAL A 367 11.02 1.83 -12.54
C VAL A 367 9.63 1.48 -13.05
N LEU A 368 9.53 0.87 -14.24
CA LEU A 368 8.26 0.40 -14.81
C LEU A 368 7.63 -0.73 -14.00
N PHE A 369 8.43 -1.67 -13.48
CA PHE A 369 7.97 -2.78 -12.64
C PHE A 369 7.31 -2.23 -11.37
N ARG A 370 7.99 -1.31 -10.69
CA ARG A 370 7.46 -0.65 -9.49
C ARG A 370 6.24 0.21 -9.79
N GLY A 371 6.25 0.96 -10.89
CA GLY A 371 5.11 1.76 -11.34
C GLY A 371 3.85 0.92 -11.61
N SER A 372 4.00 -0.22 -12.30
CA SER A 372 2.89 -1.13 -12.62
C SER A 372 2.29 -1.81 -11.38
N TYR A 373 3.09 -2.14 -10.37
CA TYR A 373 2.59 -2.58 -9.07
C TYR A 373 1.77 -1.49 -8.37
N GLN A 374 2.34 -0.27 -8.29
CA GLN A 374 1.70 0.87 -7.62
C GLN A 374 0.41 1.34 -8.32
N PHE A 375 0.25 1.04 -9.61
CA PHE A 375 -1.00 1.25 -10.34
C PHE A 375 -2.15 0.37 -9.81
N LEU A 376 -1.89 -0.91 -9.55
CA LEU A 376 -2.93 -1.86 -9.11
C LEU A 376 -3.31 -1.71 -7.63
N VAL A 377 -2.38 -1.23 -6.79
CA VAL A 377 -2.59 -1.13 -5.33
C VAL A 377 -3.85 -0.31 -4.96
N PRO A 378 -4.07 0.93 -5.45
CA PRO A 378 -5.28 1.69 -5.13
C PRO A 378 -6.58 1.01 -5.58
N ILE A 379 -6.55 0.32 -6.73
CA ILE A 379 -7.70 -0.43 -7.25
C ILE A 379 -8.03 -1.59 -6.30
N ALA A 380 -7.02 -2.35 -5.88
CA ALA A 380 -7.18 -3.42 -4.91
C ALA A 380 -7.74 -2.90 -3.57
N ILE A 381 -7.20 -1.77 -3.08
CA ILE A 381 -7.69 -1.14 -1.84
C ILE A 381 -9.16 -0.79 -1.97
N PHE A 382 -9.55 -0.11 -3.05
CA PHE A 382 -10.93 0.26 -3.32
C PHE A 382 -11.85 -0.97 -3.37
N ARG A 383 -11.45 -2.01 -4.11
CA ARG A 383 -12.26 -3.22 -4.32
C ARG A 383 -12.45 -4.04 -3.05
N ILE A 384 -11.41 -4.17 -2.24
CA ILE A 384 -11.47 -4.81 -0.93
C ILE A 384 -12.36 -3.99 0.01
N ALA A 385 -12.14 -2.67 0.07
CA ALA A 385 -12.89 -1.78 0.96
C ALA A 385 -14.39 -1.70 0.62
N THR A 386 -14.78 -1.72 -0.66
CA THR A 386 -16.20 -1.71 -1.06
C THR A 386 -16.93 -3.01 -0.76
N SER A 387 -16.19 -4.11 -0.57
CA SER A 387 -16.76 -5.44 -0.34
C SER A 387 -16.91 -5.76 1.17
N LEU A 388 -16.42 -4.87 2.04
CA LEU A 388 -16.28 -5.09 3.47
C LEU A 388 -16.92 -3.94 4.28
N SER A 389 -17.29 -4.24 5.53
CA SER A 389 -17.55 -3.19 6.51
C SER A 389 -16.24 -2.45 6.86
N LYS A 390 -16.34 -1.20 7.33
CA LYS A 390 -15.17 -0.37 7.68
C LYS A 390 -14.26 -1.03 8.73
N GLU A 391 -14.84 -1.79 9.66
CA GLU A 391 -14.10 -2.43 10.76
C GLU A 391 -13.36 -3.70 10.33
N LEU A 392 -13.95 -4.51 9.44
CA LEU A 392 -13.30 -5.72 8.88
C LEU A 392 -12.23 -5.40 7.82
N CYS A 393 -12.29 -4.20 7.22
CA CYS A 393 -11.37 -3.78 6.17
C CYS A 393 -9.90 -3.75 6.65
N ALA A 394 -9.64 -3.16 7.81
CA ALA A 394 -8.29 -3.10 8.38
C ALA A 394 -7.75 -4.50 8.72
N LEU A 395 -8.62 -5.38 9.24
CA LEU A 395 -8.27 -6.76 9.56
C LEU A 395 -7.90 -7.55 8.31
N VAL A 396 -8.69 -7.47 7.23
CA VAL A 396 -8.42 -8.18 5.98
C VAL A 396 -7.10 -7.72 5.35
N PHE A 397 -6.78 -6.42 5.36
CA PHE A 397 -5.46 -5.95 4.91
C PHE A 397 -4.31 -6.48 5.79
N GLY A 398 -4.51 -6.56 7.10
CA GLY A 398 -3.53 -7.15 8.03
C GLY A 398 -3.28 -8.63 7.73
N VAL A 399 -4.35 -9.42 7.59
CA VAL A 399 -4.30 -10.85 7.27
C VAL A 399 -3.67 -11.10 5.90
N ASN A 400 -4.06 -10.34 4.87
CA ASN A 400 -3.48 -10.45 3.53
C ASN A 400 -1.98 -10.10 3.55
N THR A 401 -1.59 -9.08 4.32
CA THR A 401 -0.18 -8.71 4.46
C THR A 401 0.61 -9.79 5.20
N PHE A 402 0.05 -10.39 6.25
CA PHE A 402 0.65 -11.51 6.96
C PHE A 402 0.87 -12.73 6.06
N PHE A 403 -0.14 -13.12 5.28
CA PHE A 403 0.03 -14.22 4.32
C PHE A 403 1.02 -13.88 3.21
N ALA A 404 1.08 -12.62 2.75
CA ALA A 404 2.09 -12.19 1.79
C ALA A 404 3.51 -12.32 2.37
N THR A 405 3.71 -11.96 3.64
CA THR A 405 5.01 -12.09 4.30
C THR A 405 5.39 -13.55 4.54
N VAL A 406 4.45 -14.41 4.93
CA VAL A 406 4.67 -15.86 5.06
C VAL A 406 5.07 -16.47 3.72
N LEU A 407 4.32 -16.18 2.65
CA LEU A 407 4.64 -16.69 1.31
C LEU A 407 6.03 -16.23 0.85
N LYS A 408 6.34 -14.95 1.04
CA LYS A 408 7.67 -14.40 0.75
C LYS A 408 8.77 -15.11 1.55
N THR A 409 8.54 -15.36 2.83
CA THR A 409 9.48 -16.09 3.70
C THR A 409 9.73 -17.51 3.19
N ILE A 410 8.68 -18.24 2.82
CA ILE A 410 8.81 -19.59 2.26
C ILE A 410 9.67 -19.56 0.99
N ILE A 411 9.39 -18.65 0.06
CA ILE A 411 10.18 -18.50 -1.17
C ILE A 411 11.63 -18.13 -0.84
N THR A 412 11.86 -17.24 0.14
CA THR A 412 13.21 -16.83 0.55
C THR A 412 14.01 -18.00 1.12
N ILE A 413 13.42 -18.81 2.00
CA ILE A 413 14.06 -20.00 2.58
C ILE A 413 14.45 -21.00 1.50
N ILE A 414 13.56 -21.24 0.52
CA ILE A 414 13.81 -22.22 -0.53
C ILE A 414 14.87 -21.71 -1.51
N VAL A 415 14.76 -20.46 -1.96
CA VAL A 415 15.48 -19.97 -3.15
C VAL A 415 16.76 -19.23 -2.78
N ALA A 416 16.70 -18.33 -1.79
CA ALA A 416 17.79 -17.39 -1.50
C ALA A 416 18.64 -17.80 -0.30
N ASP A 417 18.08 -18.45 0.72
CA ASP A 417 18.84 -18.85 1.91
C ASP A 417 19.90 -19.91 1.59
N GLU A 418 21.06 -19.81 2.26
CA GLU A 418 22.14 -20.81 2.22
C GLU A 418 21.68 -22.21 2.65
N ARG A 419 20.68 -22.32 3.53
CA ARG A 419 20.10 -23.59 4.01
C ARG A 419 19.14 -24.22 2.99
N GLY A 420 18.67 -23.43 2.03
CA GLY A 420 17.84 -23.88 0.92
C GLY A 420 18.69 -24.20 -0.29
N LEU A 421 18.37 -23.57 -1.42
CA LEU A 421 19.14 -23.69 -2.67
C LEU A 421 20.36 -22.76 -2.73
N GLY A 422 20.42 -21.72 -1.89
CA GLY A 422 21.54 -20.77 -1.87
C GLY A 422 21.84 -20.13 -3.23
N LEU A 423 20.81 -19.84 -4.04
CA LEU A 423 21.02 -19.38 -5.41
C LEU A 423 21.66 -17.98 -5.43
N SER A 424 22.49 -17.69 -6.43
CA SER A 424 22.92 -16.33 -6.74
C SER A 424 21.76 -15.49 -7.32
N VAL A 425 21.94 -14.17 -7.39
CA VAL A 425 20.82 -13.26 -7.72
C VAL A 425 20.21 -13.51 -9.10
N HIS A 426 20.99 -13.84 -10.13
CA HIS A 426 20.45 -14.11 -11.47
C HIS A 426 19.50 -15.34 -11.53
N PRO A 427 19.88 -16.52 -11.02
CA PRO A 427 18.96 -17.64 -10.87
C PRO A 427 17.74 -17.33 -9.98
N GLN A 428 17.89 -16.52 -8.92
CA GLN A 428 16.73 -16.06 -8.13
C GLN A 428 15.74 -15.27 -8.99
N PHE A 429 16.21 -14.34 -9.82
CA PHE A 429 15.37 -13.56 -10.72
C PHE A 429 14.71 -14.42 -11.82
N TYR A 430 15.33 -15.50 -12.28
CA TYR A 430 14.67 -16.50 -13.14
C TYR A 430 13.50 -17.20 -12.43
N VAL A 431 13.69 -17.58 -11.15
CA VAL A 431 12.60 -18.17 -10.34
C VAL A 431 11.48 -17.16 -10.12
N TYR A 432 11.81 -15.89 -9.86
CA TYR A 432 10.81 -14.82 -9.71
C TYR A 432 10.07 -14.53 -11.02
N PHE A 433 10.75 -14.56 -12.16
CA PHE A 433 10.12 -14.53 -13.48
C PHE A 433 9.13 -15.70 -13.64
N GLY A 434 9.54 -16.93 -13.35
CA GLY A 434 8.68 -18.11 -13.42
C GLY A 434 7.43 -17.98 -12.52
N TYR A 435 7.62 -17.44 -11.31
CA TYR A 435 6.53 -17.13 -10.38
C TYR A 435 5.52 -16.13 -10.96
N PHE A 436 5.98 -14.99 -11.49
CA PHE A 436 5.10 -13.99 -12.10
C PHE A 436 4.46 -14.51 -13.40
N ALA A 437 5.18 -15.28 -14.21
CA ALA A 437 4.65 -15.90 -15.42
C ALA A 437 3.52 -16.88 -15.12
N LEU A 438 3.69 -17.73 -14.09
CA LEU A 438 2.65 -18.66 -13.63
C LEU A 438 1.40 -17.92 -13.15
N LEU A 439 1.58 -16.86 -12.36
CA LEU A 439 0.47 -16.01 -11.92
C LEU A 439 -0.24 -15.36 -13.11
N ALA A 440 0.52 -14.81 -14.07
CA ALA A 440 -0.04 -14.20 -15.27
C ALA A 440 -0.89 -15.19 -16.07
N VAL A 441 -0.38 -16.41 -16.31
CA VAL A 441 -1.13 -17.47 -16.99
C VAL A 441 -2.40 -17.81 -16.23
N ALA A 442 -2.33 -17.99 -14.91
CA ALA A 442 -3.51 -18.30 -14.09
C ALA A 442 -4.60 -17.20 -14.19
N TYR A 443 -4.21 -15.93 -14.10
CA TYR A 443 -5.16 -14.82 -14.22
C TYR A 443 -5.72 -14.65 -15.63
N LEU A 444 -4.91 -14.86 -16.68
CA LEU A 444 -5.37 -14.80 -18.07
C LEU A 444 -6.35 -15.94 -18.40
N LEU A 445 -6.08 -17.16 -17.92
CA LEU A 445 -7.01 -18.28 -18.04
C LEU A 445 -8.33 -18.01 -17.30
N ALA A 446 -8.26 -17.44 -16.09
CA ALA A 446 -9.44 -17.02 -15.35
C ALA A 446 -10.23 -15.93 -16.12
N ALA A 447 -9.55 -14.97 -16.74
CA ALA A 447 -10.17 -13.93 -17.56
C ALA A 447 -10.90 -14.52 -18.79
N ILE A 448 -10.26 -15.48 -19.48
CA ILE A 448 -10.89 -16.19 -20.60
C ILE A 448 -12.15 -16.93 -20.13
N ALA A 449 -12.10 -17.62 -18.98
CA ALA A 449 -13.26 -18.31 -18.43
C ALA A 449 -14.43 -17.35 -18.11
N VAL A 450 -14.13 -16.19 -17.53
CA VAL A 450 -15.13 -15.14 -17.24
C VAL A 450 -15.73 -14.58 -18.54
N LEU A 451 -14.92 -14.32 -19.56
CA LEU A 451 -15.40 -13.84 -20.88
C LEU A 451 -16.28 -14.88 -21.60
N ILE A 452 -15.93 -16.16 -21.52
CA ILE A 452 -16.74 -17.25 -22.07
C ILE A 452 -18.09 -17.34 -21.34
N GLN A 453 -18.09 -17.29 -20.00
CA GLN A 453 -19.33 -17.31 -19.21
C GLN A 453 -20.23 -16.12 -19.53
N TYR A 454 -19.65 -14.93 -19.65
CA TYR A 454 -20.38 -13.72 -20.04
C TYR A 454 -21.02 -13.84 -21.43
N SER A 455 -20.26 -14.36 -22.40
CA SER A 455 -20.75 -14.57 -23.77
C SER A 455 -21.86 -15.61 -23.83
N ARG A 456 -21.74 -16.69 -23.05
CA ARG A 456 -22.77 -17.74 -22.91
C ARG A 456 -24.03 -17.27 -22.21
N GLN A 457 -23.96 -16.27 -21.31
CA GLN A 457 -25.14 -15.69 -20.67
C GLN A 457 -25.85 -14.67 -21.57
N LYS A 458 -25.14 -14.00 -22.47
CA LYS A 458 -25.73 -13.08 -23.45
C LYS A 458 -26.53 -13.78 -24.55
N GLN A 459 -26.05 -14.93 -25.03
CA GLN A 459 -26.72 -15.72 -26.08
C GLN A 459 -28.18 -16.10 -25.76
N PRO A 460 -28.54 -16.63 -24.58
CA PRO A 460 -29.93 -16.96 -24.26
C PRO A 460 -30.84 -15.74 -24.15
N THR A 461 -30.33 -14.57 -23.75
CA THR A 461 -31.13 -13.34 -23.67
C THR A 461 -31.44 -12.76 -25.06
N GLU A 462 -30.48 -12.77 -25.98
CA GLU A 462 -30.72 -12.36 -27.38
C GLU A 462 -31.63 -13.35 -28.12
N LEU A 463 -31.49 -14.65 -27.86
CA LEU A 463 -32.34 -15.69 -28.46
C LEU A 463 -33.79 -15.65 -27.93
N ALA A 464 -34.00 -15.26 -26.66
CA ALA A 464 -35.32 -15.04 -26.08
C ALA A 464 -35.97 -13.76 -26.64
N PHE A 465 -35.20 -12.67 -26.77
CA PHE A 465 -35.69 -11.41 -27.35
C PHE A 465 -36.05 -11.54 -28.84
N ALA A 466 -35.29 -12.36 -29.59
CA ALA A 466 -35.59 -12.68 -30.99
C ALA A 466 -36.86 -13.55 -31.15
N LYS A 467 -37.30 -14.24 -30.10
CA LYS A 467 -38.51 -15.09 -30.11
C LYS A 467 -39.79 -14.34 -29.72
N GLU A 468 -39.68 -13.16 -29.10
CA GLU A 468 -40.81 -12.31 -28.68
C GLU A 468 -41.17 -11.19 -29.68
N LEU A 469 -40.42 -11.01 -30.76
CA LEU A 469 -40.80 -10.11 -31.85
C LEU A 469 -42.03 -10.68 -32.60
N PRO A 470 -43.15 -9.93 -32.73
CA PRO A 470 -44.31 -10.39 -33.46
C PRO A 470 -43.93 -10.67 -34.92
N GLN A 471 -44.18 -11.90 -35.38
CA GLN A 471 -44.12 -12.20 -36.81
C GLN A 471 -45.12 -11.30 -37.56
N PRO A 472 -44.72 -10.66 -38.67
CA PRO A 472 -45.65 -9.87 -39.46
C PRO A 472 -46.75 -10.77 -40.04
N PRO A 473 -47.99 -10.25 -40.21
CA PRO A 473 -49.11 -11.07 -40.66
C PRO A 473 -48.87 -11.62 -42.06
N ALA A 474 -49.21 -12.89 -42.25
CA ALA A 474 -49.18 -13.55 -43.55
C ALA A 474 -50.07 -12.83 -44.58
N ASP A 475 -49.57 -12.73 -45.79
CA ASP A 475 -50.20 -12.14 -46.97
C ASP A 475 -51.66 -12.61 -47.14
N MET A 476 -52.58 -11.64 -47.20
CA MET A 476 -53.94 -11.83 -47.72
C MET A 476 -53.96 -11.42 -49.19
N PRO A 477 -54.63 -12.17 -50.09
CA PRO A 477 -54.57 -11.93 -51.52
C PRO A 477 -55.36 -10.67 -51.91
N GLU A 478 -54.71 -9.85 -52.72
CA GLU A 478 -55.22 -8.62 -53.32
C GLU A 478 -56.44 -8.93 -54.22
N LYS A 479 -57.59 -8.30 -53.93
CA LYS A 479 -58.79 -8.41 -54.75
C LYS A 479 -58.86 -7.18 -55.66
N GLU A 480 -58.57 -7.36 -56.95
CA GLU A 480 -58.74 -6.38 -58.01
C GLU A 480 -60.13 -5.73 -57.96
N ARG A 481 -60.17 -4.39 -57.99
CA ARG A 481 -61.35 -3.60 -58.36
C ARG A 481 -61.07 -2.88 -59.66
N SER A 482 -61.81 -3.25 -60.70
CA SER A 482 -61.94 -2.54 -61.98
C SER A 482 -62.99 -1.40 -61.90
N PRO A 483 -63.03 -0.47 -62.87
CA PRO A 483 -63.43 0.92 -62.66
C PRO A 483 -64.75 1.32 -63.32
N GLU A 484 -65.52 2.21 -62.67
CA GLU A 484 -66.59 3.06 -63.24
C GLU A 484 -66.83 4.23 -62.25
N ALA A 485 -67.16 5.47 -62.56
CA ALA A 485 -67.15 6.29 -63.76
C ALA A 485 -67.31 7.77 -63.31
N ASN A 486 -66.72 8.69 -64.08
CA ASN A 486 -66.91 10.15 -64.19
C ASN A 486 -68.04 10.86 -63.39
N THR A 487 -67.77 12.04 -62.80
CA THR A 487 -68.11 13.36 -63.41
C THR A 487 -67.70 14.59 -62.58
N SER A 488 -66.99 15.52 -63.24
CA SER A 488 -67.14 16.99 -63.28
C SER A 488 -66.93 17.93 -62.06
N GLN A 489 -66.29 19.06 -62.40
CA GLN A 489 -66.21 20.39 -61.74
C GLN A 489 -65.23 20.50 -60.56
N ALA A 490 -64.29 21.45 -60.48
CA ALA A 490 -64.00 22.67 -61.24
C ALA A 490 -62.47 22.91 -61.23
#